data_AF-A0A024U9S3-F1
#
_entry.id   AF-A0A024U9S3-F1
#
_cell.length_a   1.000
_cell.length_b   1.000
_cell.length_c   1.000
_cell.angle_alpha   90.00
_cell.angle_beta   90.00
_cell.angle_gamma   90.00
#
_symmetry.space_group_name_H-M   'P 1'
#
loop_
_entity.id
_entity.type
_entity.pdbx_description
1 polymer ?
#
loop_
_entity_poly.entity_id
_entity_poly.type
_entity_poly.pdbx_seq_one_letter_code
_entity_poly.pdbx_strand_id
1 'polypeptide(L)'
;MAAPLKTQEELMTKERSFIFETRVEDAKQCKELGAEAHKANERNRAIQFYERALYHVDFDEATWAFELLDNHRDVVNDVRLPVYLNLAACHLALDNGDMKKVLEYCELALQIDKDNVKALYRKGQAYLNTNDLDAAAVVLKKAASLNPTDKAIRQAWTTCKERLEVAKAEDRKRWGGRLLDETSKKADVVTEDDDSHGSPSSYTNQPAPVASQGSSAIWAIAGLLPALAALVAFFIWGR
;
A
#
# COMPACT_ATOMS: atom_id res chain seq x y z
N MET A 1 -16.37 28.51 -30.77
CA MET A 1 -15.55 27.76 -31.74
C MET A 1 -14.67 26.82 -30.94
N ALA A 2 -14.78 25.51 -31.14
CA ALA A 2 -13.86 24.56 -30.51
C ALA A 2 -12.45 24.83 -31.05
N ALA A 3 -11.43 24.81 -30.18
CA ALA A 3 -10.05 24.88 -30.64
C ALA A 3 -9.78 23.72 -31.62
N PRO A 4 -8.95 23.92 -32.66
CA PRO A 4 -8.61 22.83 -33.57
C PRO A 4 -7.97 21.68 -32.79
N LEU A 5 -8.41 20.45 -33.04
CA LEU A 5 -7.80 19.24 -32.48
C LEU A 5 -6.33 19.19 -32.91
N LYS A 6 -5.43 19.08 -31.93
CA LYS A 6 -4.00 18.94 -32.19
C LYS A 6 -3.72 17.58 -32.83
N THR A 7 -2.68 17.51 -33.65
CA THR A 7 -2.28 16.21 -34.19
C THR A 7 -1.72 15.33 -33.07
N GLN A 8 -1.83 14.01 -33.24
CA GLN A 8 -1.30 13.06 -32.26
C GLN A 8 0.21 13.26 -32.04
N GLU A 9 0.96 13.54 -33.11
CA GLU A 9 2.40 13.78 -33.06
C GLU A 9 2.74 15.05 -32.25
N GLU A 10 1.96 16.12 -32.45
CA GLU A 10 2.13 17.36 -31.70
C GLU A 10 1.91 17.14 -30.20
N LEU A 11 0.82 16.46 -29.80
CA LEU A 11 0.52 16.19 -28.38
C LEU A 11 1.62 15.35 -27.69
N MET A 12 2.20 14.39 -28.42
CA MET A 12 3.22 13.50 -27.87
C MET A 12 4.60 14.14 -27.74
N THR A 13 4.88 15.23 -28.47
CA THR A 13 6.22 15.84 -28.52
C THR A 13 6.28 17.23 -27.86
N LYS A 14 5.17 17.97 -27.88
CA LYS A 14 5.09 19.35 -27.37
C LYS A 14 5.39 19.47 -25.87
N GLU A 15 6.23 20.42 -25.49
CA GLU A 15 6.50 20.73 -24.08
C GLU A 15 5.23 21.14 -23.30
N ARG A 16 5.25 20.88 -21.99
CA ARG A 16 4.18 21.29 -21.08
C ARG A 16 3.99 22.82 -21.15
N SER A 17 2.76 23.26 -21.42
CA SER A 17 2.41 24.69 -21.41
C SER A 17 2.56 25.29 -20.01
N PHE A 18 2.89 26.58 -19.91
CA PHE A 18 2.83 27.33 -18.65
C PHE A 18 1.41 27.72 -18.24
N ILE A 19 0.44 27.65 -19.18
CA ILE A 19 -0.96 28.05 -18.96
C ILE A 19 -1.74 26.84 -18.44
N PHE A 20 -2.36 26.98 -17.26
CA PHE A 20 -3.10 25.90 -16.58
C PHE A 20 -4.16 25.25 -17.48
N GLU A 21 -5.02 26.05 -18.11
CA GLU A 21 -6.12 25.57 -18.94
C GLU A 21 -5.59 24.79 -20.14
N THR A 22 -4.49 25.26 -20.73
CA THR A 22 -3.86 24.57 -21.88
C THR A 22 -3.28 23.23 -21.47
N ARG A 23 -2.66 23.14 -20.28
CA ARG A 23 -2.14 21.88 -19.75
C ARG A 23 -3.25 20.86 -19.53
N VAL A 24 -4.34 21.29 -18.89
CA VAL A 24 -5.49 20.42 -18.63
C VAL A 24 -6.11 19.95 -19.94
N GLU A 25 -6.25 20.83 -20.93
CA GLU A 25 -6.76 20.47 -22.26
C GLU A 25 -5.85 19.46 -22.97
N ASP A 26 -4.54 19.70 -23.00
CA ASP A 26 -3.56 18.78 -23.59
C ASP A 26 -3.63 17.39 -22.92
N ALA A 27 -3.77 17.37 -21.59
CA ALA A 27 -3.89 16.12 -20.84
C ALA A 27 -5.21 15.38 -21.12
N LYS A 28 -6.32 16.11 -21.29
CA LYS A 28 -7.62 15.52 -21.67
C LYS A 28 -7.55 14.88 -23.05
N GLN A 29 -6.94 15.55 -24.02
CA GLN A 29 -6.76 15.00 -25.37
C GLN A 29 -5.86 13.75 -25.34
N CYS A 30 -4.76 13.77 -24.58
CA CYS A 30 -3.91 12.59 -24.41
C CYS A 30 -4.67 11.42 -23.74
N LYS A 31 -5.48 11.70 -22.71
CA LYS A 31 -6.32 10.69 -22.07
C LYS A 31 -7.31 10.05 -23.05
N GLU A 32 -7.93 10.85 -23.94
CA GLU A 32 -8.86 10.36 -24.96
C GLU A 32 -8.16 9.45 -25.97
N LEU A 33 -6.99 9.86 -26.48
CA LEU A 33 -6.14 9.03 -27.34
C LEU A 33 -5.73 7.72 -26.66
N GLY A 34 -5.39 7.78 -25.36
CA GLY A 34 -5.11 6.59 -24.56
C GLY A 34 -6.31 5.64 -24.46
N ALA A 35 -7.53 6.19 -24.33
CA ALA A 35 -8.76 5.40 -24.28
C ALA A 35 -9.08 4.75 -25.63
N GLU A 36 -8.82 5.45 -26.74
CA GLU A 36 -8.95 4.91 -28.10
C GLU A 36 -7.94 3.79 -28.36
N ALA A 37 -6.66 4.00 -28.06
CA ALA A 37 -5.63 2.97 -28.18
C ALA A 37 -5.94 1.75 -27.31
N HIS A 38 -6.46 1.96 -26.09
CA HIS A 38 -6.87 0.86 -25.22
C HIS A 38 -8.05 0.07 -25.82
N LYS A 39 -9.04 0.73 -26.42
CA LYS A 39 -10.15 0.06 -27.14
C LYS A 39 -9.64 -0.72 -28.36
N ALA A 40 -8.61 -0.22 -29.03
CA ALA A 40 -7.93 -0.90 -30.13
C ALA A 40 -7.00 -2.04 -29.66
N ASN A 41 -6.95 -2.33 -28.36
CA ASN A 41 -6.08 -3.33 -27.74
C ASN A 41 -4.56 -3.03 -27.89
N GLU A 42 -4.20 -1.79 -28.24
CA GLU A 42 -2.82 -1.30 -28.34
C GLU A 42 -2.31 -0.83 -26.97
N ARG A 43 -2.17 -1.77 -26.02
CA ARG A 43 -1.92 -1.46 -24.59
C ARG A 43 -0.66 -0.61 -24.34
N ASN A 44 0.44 -0.90 -25.03
CA ASN A 44 1.68 -0.14 -24.89
C ASN A 44 1.53 1.31 -25.36
N ARG A 45 0.80 1.52 -26.46
CA ARG A 45 0.52 2.87 -26.98
C ARG A 45 -0.42 3.63 -26.07
N ALA A 46 -1.42 2.94 -25.52
CA ALA A 46 -2.31 3.51 -24.51
C ALA A 46 -1.52 4.00 -23.28
N ILE A 47 -0.57 3.21 -22.79
CA ILE A 47 0.33 3.61 -21.68
C ILE A 47 1.07 4.90 -22.03
N GLN A 48 1.68 5.00 -23.22
CA GLN A 48 2.40 6.21 -23.63
C GLN A 48 1.51 7.46 -23.62
N PHE A 49 0.28 7.35 -24.13
CA PHE A 49 -0.67 8.48 -24.09
C PHE A 49 -1.10 8.84 -22.67
N TYR A 50 -1.31 7.86 -21.80
CA TYR A 50 -1.68 8.12 -20.41
C TYR A 50 -0.52 8.72 -19.61
N GLU A 51 0.70 8.23 -19.77
CA GLU A 51 1.90 8.84 -19.20
C GLU A 51 2.07 10.28 -19.72
N ARG A 52 1.76 10.52 -21.00
CA ARG A 52 1.76 11.86 -21.56
C ARG A 52 0.68 12.77 -20.96
N ALA A 53 -0.51 12.23 -20.71
CA ALA A 53 -1.56 12.96 -20.02
C ALA A 53 -1.08 13.42 -18.64
N LEU A 54 -0.51 12.51 -17.85
CA LEU A 54 0.07 12.82 -16.54
C LEU A 54 1.19 13.86 -16.66
N TYR A 55 2.09 13.75 -17.64
CA TYR A 55 3.11 14.76 -17.89
C TYR A 55 2.53 16.17 -18.03
N HIS A 56 1.36 16.36 -18.64
CA HIS A 56 0.77 17.69 -18.75
C HIS A 56 0.15 18.18 -17.43
N VAL A 57 -0.48 17.31 -16.63
CA VAL A 57 -1.18 17.68 -15.39
C VAL A 57 -0.42 17.42 -14.08
N ASP A 58 0.78 16.86 -14.12
CA ASP A 58 1.63 16.75 -12.94
C ASP A 58 2.27 18.10 -12.63
N PHE A 59 2.16 18.56 -11.38
CA PHE A 59 2.80 19.78 -10.89
C PHE A 59 3.81 19.38 -9.84
N ASP A 60 4.90 20.14 -9.72
CA ASP A 60 5.83 19.95 -8.61
C ASP A 60 5.08 20.19 -7.29
N GLU A 61 5.31 19.31 -6.33
CA GLU A 61 4.58 19.27 -5.04
C GLU A 61 4.71 20.61 -4.26
N ALA A 62 5.79 21.35 -4.49
CA ALA A 62 5.98 22.71 -3.98
C ALA A 62 5.02 23.75 -4.60
N THR A 63 4.62 23.56 -5.86
CA THR A 63 3.65 24.42 -6.56
C THR A 63 2.21 24.13 -6.11
N TRP A 64 1.92 22.89 -5.67
CA TRP A 64 0.60 22.51 -5.14
C TRP A 64 0.19 23.33 -3.92
N ALA A 65 1.14 23.60 -3.01
CA ALA A 65 0.85 24.20 -1.71
C ALA A 65 0.67 25.73 -1.75
N PHE A 66 1.16 26.41 -2.80
CA PHE A 66 1.20 27.88 -2.85
C PHE A 66 0.31 28.53 -3.92
N GLU A 67 -0.06 27.83 -5.01
CA GLU A 67 -0.69 28.48 -6.18
C GLU A 67 -2.02 27.87 -6.65
N LEU A 68 -2.44 26.71 -6.13
CA LEU A 68 -3.68 26.07 -6.59
C LEU A 68 -4.85 26.33 -5.62
N LEU A 69 -5.86 27.05 -6.10
CA LEU A 69 -7.19 27.04 -5.46
C LEU A 69 -7.79 25.62 -5.54
N ASP A 70 -8.65 25.25 -4.59
CA ASP A 70 -9.32 23.94 -4.57
C ASP A 70 -9.96 23.57 -5.92
N ASN A 71 -10.54 24.54 -6.62
CA ASN A 71 -11.15 24.35 -7.95
C ASN A 71 -10.16 23.76 -8.99
N HIS A 72 -8.88 24.13 -8.95
CA HIS A 72 -7.89 23.59 -9.88
C HIS A 72 -7.51 22.15 -9.53
N ARG A 73 -7.48 21.80 -8.24
CA ARG A 73 -7.20 20.45 -7.77
C ARG A 73 -8.25 19.47 -8.29
N ASP A 74 -9.52 19.86 -8.24
CA ASP A 74 -10.61 19.04 -8.75
C ASP A 74 -10.50 18.84 -10.27
N VAL A 75 -10.24 19.91 -11.02
CA VAL A 75 -10.04 19.85 -12.49
C VAL A 75 -8.86 18.94 -12.87
N VAL A 76 -7.79 18.94 -12.08
CA VAL A 76 -6.63 18.06 -12.29
C VAL A 76 -6.97 16.61 -11.93
N ASN A 77 -7.69 16.39 -10.83
CA ASN A 77 -8.10 15.06 -10.38
C ASN A 77 -9.09 14.39 -11.34
N ASP A 78 -9.95 15.18 -12.01
CA ASP A 78 -10.83 14.71 -13.10
C ASP A 78 -10.05 14.07 -14.26
N VAL A 79 -8.78 14.44 -14.44
CA VAL A 79 -7.88 13.83 -15.41
C VAL A 79 -7.07 12.71 -14.76
N ARG A 80 -6.42 12.96 -13.61
CA ARG A 80 -5.51 12.01 -12.95
C ARG A 80 -6.19 10.71 -12.57
N LEU A 81 -7.36 10.76 -11.93
CA LEU A 81 -8.06 9.57 -11.44
C LEU A 81 -8.34 8.54 -12.55
N PRO A 82 -9.02 8.88 -13.67
CA PRO A 82 -9.26 7.92 -14.74
C PRO A 82 -7.96 7.47 -15.42
N VAL A 83 -6.95 8.35 -15.52
CA VAL A 83 -5.65 8.01 -16.12
C VAL A 83 -4.90 6.97 -15.28
N TYR A 84 -4.79 7.14 -13.97
CA TYR A 84 -4.20 6.15 -13.07
C TYR A 84 -4.92 4.81 -13.12
N LEU A 85 -6.26 4.85 -13.09
CA LEU A 85 -7.08 3.66 -13.23
C LEU A 85 -6.78 2.92 -14.54
N ASN A 86 -6.68 3.62 -15.66
CA ASN A 86 -6.43 3.01 -16.96
C ASN A 86 -4.98 2.51 -17.10
N LEU A 87 -3.99 3.23 -16.57
CA LEU A 87 -2.59 2.76 -16.52
C LEU A 87 -2.47 1.45 -15.73
N ALA A 88 -3.08 1.38 -14.55
CA ALA A 88 -3.12 0.15 -13.76
C ALA A 88 -3.77 -1.00 -14.54
N ALA A 89 -4.86 -0.73 -15.28
CA ALA A 89 -5.51 -1.73 -16.12
C ALA A 89 -4.62 -2.21 -17.28
N CYS A 90 -3.95 -1.29 -17.97
CA CYS A 90 -3.03 -1.61 -19.06
C CYS A 90 -1.89 -2.50 -18.57
N HIS A 91 -1.23 -2.11 -17.46
CA HIS A 91 -0.14 -2.87 -16.90
C HIS A 91 -0.57 -4.25 -16.41
N LEU A 92 -1.75 -4.39 -15.80
CA LEU A 92 -2.28 -5.71 -15.41
C LEU A 92 -2.55 -6.64 -16.61
N ALA A 93 -2.90 -6.07 -17.76
CA ALA A 93 -3.26 -6.82 -18.96
C ALA A 93 -2.06 -7.13 -19.87
N LEU A 94 -0.85 -6.68 -19.53
CA LEU A 94 0.37 -7.05 -20.25
C LEU A 94 0.92 -8.37 -19.70
N ASP A 95 1.40 -9.26 -20.56
CA ASP A 95 1.99 -10.54 -20.16
C ASP A 95 3.21 -10.35 -19.24
N ASN A 96 4.01 -9.32 -19.52
CA ASN A 96 5.15 -8.89 -18.69
C ASN A 96 4.82 -7.60 -17.91
N GLY A 97 3.59 -7.49 -17.43
CA GLY A 97 3.11 -6.33 -16.68
C GLY A 97 3.90 -6.10 -15.40
N ASP A 98 4.33 -4.85 -15.17
CA ASP A 98 4.98 -4.48 -13.92
C ASP A 98 3.95 -4.28 -12.79
N MET A 99 3.83 -5.27 -11.92
CA MET A 99 2.90 -5.24 -10.79
C MET A 99 3.23 -4.10 -9.81
N LYS A 100 4.50 -3.64 -9.72
CA LYS A 100 4.85 -2.50 -8.86
C LYS A 100 4.21 -1.21 -9.39
N LYS A 101 4.26 -0.98 -10.70
CA LYS A 101 3.57 0.15 -11.34
C LYS A 101 2.06 0.07 -11.14
N VAL A 102 1.46 -1.12 -11.21
CA VAL A 102 0.02 -1.29 -10.92
C VAL A 102 -0.30 -0.84 -9.50
N LEU A 103 0.47 -1.29 -8.51
CA LEU A 103 0.27 -0.92 -7.11
C LEU A 103 0.43 0.59 -6.90
N GLU A 104 1.45 1.20 -7.51
CA GLU A 104 1.70 2.64 -7.45
C GLU A 104 0.52 3.45 -8.01
N TYR A 105 0.07 3.15 -9.24
CA TYR A 105 -1.06 3.85 -9.84
C TYR A 105 -2.36 3.62 -9.07
N CYS A 106 -2.58 2.43 -8.52
CA CYS A 106 -3.74 2.19 -7.66
C CYS A 106 -3.67 3.02 -6.37
N GLU A 107 -2.49 3.16 -5.76
CA GLU A 107 -2.32 3.99 -4.57
C GLU A 107 -2.59 5.46 -4.87
N LEU A 108 -2.03 5.99 -5.97
CA LEU A 108 -2.30 7.36 -6.42
C LEU A 108 -3.78 7.61 -6.70
N ALA A 109 -4.48 6.64 -7.30
CA ALA A 109 -5.94 6.72 -7.48
C ALA A 109 -6.70 6.73 -6.14
N LEU A 110 -6.27 5.93 -5.16
CA LEU A 110 -6.88 5.85 -3.82
C LEU A 110 -6.61 7.08 -2.95
N GLN A 111 -5.52 7.81 -3.21
CA GLN A 111 -5.28 9.11 -2.58
C GLN A 111 -6.30 10.17 -3.04
N ILE A 112 -6.79 10.06 -4.28
CA ILE A 112 -7.84 10.92 -4.82
C ILE A 112 -9.23 10.43 -4.34
N ASP A 113 -9.51 9.14 -4.50
CA ASP A 113 -10.77 8.49 -4.11
C ASP A 113 -10.51 7.20 -3.33
N LYS A 114 -10.56 7.30 -2.00
CA LYS A 114 -10.20 6.22 -1.05
C LYS A 114 -11.06 4.96 -1.18
N ASP A 115 -12.26 5.09 -1.75
CA ASP A 115 -13.23 4.00 -1.88
C ASP A 115 -13.44 3.62 -3.35
N ASN A 116 -12.50 4.00 -4.24
CA ASN A 116 -12.57 3.62 -5.64
C ASN A 116 -12.47 2.10 -5.82
N VAL A 117 -13.61 1.48 -6.13
CA VAL A 117 -13.72 0.02 -6.27
C VAL A 117 -12.79 -0.54 -7.35
N LYS A 118 -12.59 0.19 -8.47
CA LYS A 118 -11.72 -0.26 -9.56
C LYS A 118 -10.25 -0.26 -9.15
N ALA A 119 -9.80 0.76 -8.40
CA ALA A 119 -8.44 0.81 -7.87
C ALA A 119 -8.21 -0.32 -6.85
N LEU A 120 -9.13 -0.52 -5.90
CA LEU A 120 -9.03 -1.59 -4.91
C LEU A 120 -8.98 -2.96 -5.57
N TYR A 121 -9.87 -3.23 -6.53
CA TYR A 121 -9.89 -4.51 -7.24
C TYR A 121 -8.57 -4.78 -7.97
N ARG A 122 -8.07 -3.81 -8.73
CA ARG A 122 -6.80 -3.94 -9.48
C ARG A 122 -5.59 -4.07 -8.57
N LYS A 123 -5.55 -3.33 -7.45
CA LYS A 123 -4.53 -3.48 -6.40
C LYS A 123 -4.54 -4.89 -5.82
N GLY A 124 -5.73 -5.44 -5.54
CA GLY A 124 -5.90 -6.82 -5.11
C GLY A 124 -5.41 -7.85 -6.13
N GLN A 125 -5.68 -7.64 -7.42
CA GLN A 125 -5.15 -8.49 -8.50
C GLN A 125 -3.63 -8.45 -8.57
N ALA A 126 -3.01 -7.28 -8.42
CA ALA A 126 -1.56 -7.16 -8.41
C ALA A 126 -0.94 -7.96 -7.25
N TYR A 127 -1.49 -7.86 -6.03
CA TYR A 127 -1.02 -8.66 -4.89
C TYR A 127 -1.21 -10.17 -5.10
N LEU A 128 -2.31 -10.60 -5.72
CA LEU A 128 -2.52 -12.01 -6.07
C LEU A 128 -1.47 -12.52 -7.07
N ASN A 129 -1.06 -11.67 -8.02
CA ASN A 129 -0.03 -11.99 -9.01
C ASN A 129 1.37 -12.05 -8.37
N THR A 130 1.64 -11.22 -7.35
CA THR A 130 2.91 -11.26 -6.59
C THR A 130 2.91 -12.23 -5.41
N ASN A 131 1.83 -13.03 -5.25
CA ASN A 131 1.63 -13.97 -4.15
C ASN A 131 1.64 -13.34 -2.74
N ASP A 132 1.31 -12.06 -2.62
CA ASP A 132 1.10 -11.38 -1.34
C ASP A 132 -0.37 -11.55 -0.90
N LEU A 133 -0.67 -12.73 -0.37
CA LEU A 133 -2.04 -13.15 -0.12
C LEU A 133 -2.70 -12.38 1.03
N ASP A 134 -1.94 -11.99 2.05
CA ASP A 134 -2.48 -11.23 3.18
C ASP A 134 -2.87 -9.81 2.76
N ALA A 135 -2.01 -9.12 1.99
CA ALA A 135 -2.33 -7.80 1.45
C ALA A 135 -3.49 -7.85 0.45
N ALA A 136 -3.48 -8.85 -0.44
CA ALA A 136 -4.60 -9.10 -1.38
C ALA A 136 -5.92 -9.27 -0.62
N ALA A 137 -5.91 -10.02 0.48
CA ALA A 137 -7.11 -10.32 1.23
C ALA A 137 -7.75 -9.07 1.83
N VAL A 138 -6.95 -8.19 2.44
CA VAL A 138 -7.44 -6.94 3.04
C VAL A 138 -8.11 -6.06 1.99
N VAL A 139 -7.45 -5.87 0.85
CA VAL A 139 -7.92 -4.96 -0.20
C VAL A 139 -9.14 -5.52 -0.94
N LEU A 140 -9.13 -6.81 -1.30
CA LEU A 140 -10.25 -7.45 -1.99
C LEU A 140 -11.49 -7.57 -1.11
N LYS A 141 -11.32 -7.76 0.20
CA LYS A 141 -12.44 -7.71 1.15
C LYS A 141 -13.09 -6.32 1.16
N LYS A 142 -12.30 -5.25 1.18
CA LYS A 142 -12.81 -3.87 1.09
C LYS A 142 -13.55 -3.64 -0.24
N ALA A 143 -12.97 -4.08 -1.36
CA ALA A 143 -13.61 -3.98 -2.68
C ALA A 143 -14.97 -4.72 -2.71
N ALA A 144 -15.02 -5.94 -2.16
CA ALA A 144 -16.24 -6.74 -2.10
C ALA A 144 -17.32 -6.14 -1.19
N SER A 145 -16.93 -5.46 -0.09
CA SER A 145 -17.91 -4.75 0.75
C SER A 145 -18.50 -3.52 0.07
N LEU A 146 -17.72 -2.82 -0.76
CA LEU A 146 -18.17 -1.62 -1.47
C LEU A 146 -19.01 -1.96 -2.71
N ASN A 147 -18.69 -3.07 -3.40
CA ASN A 147 -19.50 -3.55 -4.51
C ASN A 147 -19.72 -5.08 -4.44
N PRO A 148 -20.71 -5.52 -3.64
CA PRO A 148 -20.97 -6.95 -3.43
C PRO A 148 -21.58 -7.65 -4.66
N THR A 149 -22.13 -6.89 -5.61
CA THR A 149 -22.79 -7.46 -6.80
C THR A 149 -21.79 -7.90 -7.87
N ASP A 150 -20.61 -7.29 -7.89
CA ASP A 150 -19.59 -7.56 -8.90
C ASP A 150 -19.07 -9.00 -8.79
N LYS A 151 -19.29 -9.77 -9.86
CA LYS A 151 -18.89 -11.17 -9.93
C LYS A 151 -17.36 -11.32 -9.94
N ALA A 152 -16.64 -10.43 -10.61
CA ALA A 152 -15.19 -10.52 -10.76
C ALA A 152 -14.49 -10.26 -9.42
N ILE A 153 -14.98 -9.28 -8.65
CA ILE A 153 -14.47 -8.98 -7.31
C ILE A 153 -14.72 -10.14 -6.35
N ARG A 154 -15.94 -10.70 -6.35
CA ARG A 154 -16.27 -11.86 -5.51
C ARG A 154 -15.42 -13.07 -5.85
N GLN A 155 -15.21 -13.36 -7.13
CA GLN A 155 -14.36 -14.47 -7.56
C GLN A 155 -12.91 -14.26 -7.10
N ALA A 156 -12.33 -13.08 -7.31
CA ALA A 156 -10.97 -12.77 -6.86
C ALA A 156 -10.83 -12.90 -5.34
N TRP A 157 -11.82 -12.42 -4.57
CA TRP A 157 -11.84 -12.56 -3.11
C TRP A 157 -11.90 -14.03 -2.67
N THR A 158 -12.77 -14.84 -3.27
CA THR A 158 -12.86 -16.28 -2.98
C THR A 158 -11.55 -17.00 -3.29
N THR A 159 -10.96 -16.76 -4.47
CA THR A 159 -9.67 -17.33 -4.85
C THR A 159 -8.56 -16.93 -3.88
N CYS A 160 -8.53 -15.67 -3.46
CA CYS A 160 -7.59 -15.18 -2.45
C CYS A 160 -7.72 -15.96 -1.14
N LYS A 161 -8.97 -16.12 -0.66
CA LYS A 161 -9.27 -16.84 0.58
C LYS A 161 -8.84 -18.30 0.51
N GLU A 162 -9.15 -18.99 -0.59
CA GLU A 162 -8.76 -20.39 -0.81
C GLU A 162 -7.23 -20.56 -0.79
N ARG A 163 -6.50 -19.71 -1.55
CA ARG A 163 -5.03 -19.73 -1.56
C ARG A 163 -4.44 -19.47 -0.17
N LEU A 164 -5.04 -18.55 0.60
CA LEU A 164 -4.59 -18.22 1.94
C LEU A 164 -4.79 -19.38 2.93
N GLU A 165 -5.92 -20.09 2.86
CA GLU A 165 -6.17 -21.26 3.71
C GLU A 165 -5.22 -22.42 3.39
N VAL A 166 -4.92 -22.64 2.10
CA VAL A 166 -3.91 -23.63 1.68
C VAL A 166 -2.54 -23.27 2.23
N ALA A 167 -2.07 -22.04 2.03
CA ALA A 167 -0.78 -21.57 2.54
C ALA A 167 -0.67 -21.74 4.07
N LYS A 168 -1.70 -21.31 4.82
CA LYS A 168 -1.75 -21.49 6.27
C LYS A 168 -1.74 -22.96 6.71
N ALA A 169 -2.41 -23.83 5.96
CA ALA A 169 -2.41 -25.26 6.25
C ALA A 169 -1.02 -25.89 6.00
N GLU A 170 -0.33 -25.46 4.95
CA GLU A 170 1.04 -25.87 4.64
C GLU A 170 2.03 -25.38 5.72
N ASP A 171 1.92 -24.12 6.14
CA ASP A 171 2.73 -23.56 7.22
C ASP A 171 2.51 -24.31 8.54
N ARG A 172 1.25 -24.59 8.91
CA ARG A 172 0.93 -25.41 10.09
C ARG A 172 1.53 -26.81 10.00
N LYS A 173 1.51 -27.46 8.84
CA LYS A 173 2.13 -28.79 8.67
C LYS A 173 3.65 -28.72 8.76
N ARG A 174 4.26 -27.67 8.19
CA ARG A 174 5.70 -27.50 8.13
C ARG A 174 6.32 -27.08 9.46
N TRP A 175 5.60 -26.28 10.26
CA TRP A 175 6.12 -25.63 11.47
C TRP A 175 5.39 -26.02 12.77
N GLY A 176 4.17 -26.55 12.69
CA GLY A 176 3.27 -26.73 13.84
C GLY A 176 3.73 -27.73 14.92
N GLY A 177 4.76 -28.54 14.65
CA GLY A 177 5.40 -29.41 15.64
C GLY A 177 6.82 -29.03 16.04
N ARG A 178 7.46 -28.08 15.34
CA ARG A 178 8.88 -27.73 15.57
C ARG A 178 9.07 -26.59 16.57
N LEU A 179 8.09 -25.69 16.71
CA LEU A 179 8.18 -24.56 17.64
C LEU A 179 8.17 -25.00 19.11
N LEU A 180 7.53 -26.14 19.42
CA LEU A 180 7.40 -26.66 20.78
C LEU A 180 8.61 -27.51 21.24
N ASP A 181 9.43 -27.99 20.29
CA ASP A 181 10.58 -28.89 20.58
C ASP A 181 11.88 -28.11 20.91
N GLU A 182 12.00 -26.85 20.50
CA GLU A 182 13.13 -25.99 20.91
C GLU A 182 12.96 -25.43 22.32
N THR A 183 11.72 -25.23 22.77
CA THR A 183 11.42 -24.82 24.15
C THR A 183 11.56 -25.97 25.14
N SER A 184 11.36 -27.22 24.73
CA SER A 184 11.61 -28.41 25.57
C SER A 184 13.10 -28.70 25.70
N LYS A 185 13.88 -28.66 24.60
CA LYS A 185 15.33 -28.94 24.62
C LYS A 185 16.17 -27.93 25.43
N LYS A 186 15.66 -26.72 25.68
CA LYS A 186 16.33 -25.72 26.53
C LYS A 186 15.97 -25.84 28.01
N ALA A 187 14.93 -26.61 28.35
CA ALA A 187 14.56 -26.91 29.74
C ALA A 187 15.36 -28.10 30.33
N ASP A 188 15.95 -28.94 29.47
CA ASP A 188 16.65 -30.17 29.88
C ASP A 188 18.18 -30.01 30.06
N VAL A 189 18.72 -28.78 30.02
CA VAL A 189 20.13 -28.49 30.37
C VAL A 189 20.18 -27.62 31.63
N VAL A 190 19.74 -28.20 32.74
CA VAL A 190 20.23 -27.88 34.08
C VAL A 190 20.80 -29.19 34.62
N THR A 191 22.09 -29.43 34.37
CA THR A 191 22.85 -30.44 35.10
C THR A 191 23.43 -29.75 36.33
N GLU A 192 22.87 -30.15 37.47
CA GLU A 192 23.40 -29.93 38.81
C GLU A 192 24.81 -30.54 38.91
N ASP A 193 25.75 -29.78 39.48
CA ASP A 193 26.89 -30.33 40.20
C ASP A 193 26.91 -29.70 41.60
N ASP A 194 26.86 -30.60 42.59
CA ASP A 194 27.35 -30.52 43.98
C ASP A 194 26.87 -29.38 44.90
N ASP A 195 26.18 -29.71 46.00
CA ASP A 195 26.88 -30.01 47.27
C ASP A 195 25.94 -30.47 48.40
N SER A 196 26.57 -31.10 49.39
CA SER A 196 26.06 -31.97 50.46
C SER A 196 25.26 -31.34 51.63
N HIS A 197 24.52 -32.25 52.31
CA HIS A 197 24.02 -32.25 53.70
C HIS A 197 22.71 -31.52 54.12
N GLY A 198 21.72 -32.31 54.58
CA GLY A 198 20.66 -31.83 55.51
C GLY A 198 19.37 -32.66 55.52
N SER A 199 19.09 -33.33 56.64
CA SER A 199 18.00 -34.28 56.93
C SER A 199 16.55 -33.71 57.01
N PRO A 200 15.49 -34.55 57.15
CA PRO A 200 14.18 -34.34 56.51
C PRO A 200 13.01 -33.96 57.44
N SER A 201 11.94 -33.41 56.85
CA SER A 201 10.57 -33.29 57.41
C SER A 201 9.65 -32.67 56.35
N SER A 202 8.32 -32.81 56.31
CA SER A 202 7.32 -33.75 56.80
C SER A 202 6.00 -33.31 56.14
N TYR A 203 5.16 -34.28 55.75
CA TYR A 203 3.69 -34.26 55.60
C TYR A 203 2.91 -33.08 54.92
N THR A 204 2.20 -33.47 53.86
CA THR A 204 0.74 -33.29 53.59
C THR A 204 0.12 -31.99 53.06
N ASN A 205 -0.46 -32.16 51.86
CA ASN A 205 -1.84 -31.91 51.40
C ASN A 205 -2.53 -30.53 51.48
N GLN A 206 -2.82 -30.04 50.26
CA GLN A 206 -4.11 -29.48 49.78
C GLN A 206 -4.52 -28.05 50.24
N PRO A 207 -5.49 -27.39 49.57
CA PRO A 207 -5.31 -26.69 48.30
C PRO A 207 -5.72 -25.18 48.39
N ALA A 208 -5.53 -24.47 47.28
CA ALA A 208 -5.93 -23.08 46.94
C ALA A 208 -7.23 -22.55 47.62
N PRO A 209 -7.51 -21.21 47.75
CA PRO A 209 -7.36 -20.22 46.68
C PRO A 209 -7.22 -18.72 47.08
N VAL A 210 -7.35 -17.87 46.05
CA VAL A 210 -7.89 -16.50 46.02
C VAL A 210 -6.91 -15.33 45.90
N ALA A 211 -7.04 -14.73 44.73
CA ALA A 211 -6.68 -13.39 44.29
C ALA A 211 -6.51 -12.30 45.35
N SER A 212 -5.51 -11.45 45.14
CA SER A 212 -5.72 -10.00 45.17
C SER A 212 -4.68 -9.29 44.30
N GLN A 213 -5.20 -8.44 43.42
CA GLN A 213 -4.48 -7.46 42.63
C GLN A 213 -3.60 -6.56 43.51
N GLY A 214 -2.51 -6.05 42.94
CA GLY A 214 -1.95 -4.76 43.35
C GLY A 214 -0.45 -4.63 43.24
N SER A 215 -0.05 -3.57 42.53
CA SER A 215 1.21 -2.83 42.66
C SER A 215 2.42 -3.38 41.88
N SER A 216 2.73 -2.84 40.71
CA SER A 216 3.36 -1.52 40.44
C SER A 216 4.88 -1.54 40.64
N ALA A 217 5.63 -1.63 39.54
CA ALA A 217 6.90 -0.90 39.32
C ALA A 217 7.52 -1.34 37.98
N ILE A 218 7.18 -0.66 36.89
CA ILE A 218 8.15 -0.41 35.83
C ILE A 218 8.26 1.10 35.75
N TRP A 219 9.11 1.66 36.61
CA TRP A 219 9.60 3.01 36.46
C TRP A 219 10.71 3.02 35.40
N ALA A 220 10.74 4.12 34.65
CA ALA A 220 11.90 4.65 33.95
C ALA A 220 12.28 4.02 32.60
N ILE A 221 11.54 4.39 31.54
CA ILE A 221 12.19 4.90 30.32
C ILE A 221 11.40 6.12 29.82
N ALA A 222 11.60 7.26 30.48
CA ALA A 222 11.15 8.55 29.99
C ALA A 222 12.31 9.53 30.13
N GLY A 223 12.71 10.14 29.00
CA GLY A 223 13.59 11.29 28.97
C GLY A 223 14.91 11.03 28.25
N LEU A 224 14.93 11.27 26.94
CA LEU A 224 16.09 11.80 26.22
C LEU A 224 15.67 12.26 24.81
N LEU A 225 15.10 13.47 24.76
CA LEU A 225 15.11 14.43 23.63
C LEU A 225 14.39 15.68 24.15
N PRO A 226 15.13 16.75 24.52
CA PRO A 226 15.45 17.77 23.53
C PRO A 226 16.82 18.43 23.75
N ALA A 227 17.79 18.13 22.89
CA ALA A 227 19.08 18.85 22.83
C ALA A 227 19.50 19.15 21.39
N LEU A 228 18.53 19.51 20.54
CA LEU A 228 18.75 19.87 19.13
C LEU A 228 18.10 21.20 18.73
N ALA A 229 17.80 22.07 19.71
CA ALA A 229 17.31 23.44 19.47
C ALA A 229 18.36 24.53 19.80
N ALA A 230 19.55 24.17 20.29
CA ALA A 230 20.57 25.13 20.71
C ALA A 230 21.73 25.34 19.70
N LEU A 231 21.77 24.58 18.60
CA LEU A 231 22.87 24.68 17.60
C LEU A 231 22.56 25.59 16.40
N VAL A 232 21.30 26.00 16.20
CA VAL A 232 20.92 26.92 15.10
C VAL A 232 21.03 28.40 15.51
N ALA A 233 20.95 28.71 16.81
CA ALA A 233 21.03 30.09 17.31
C ALA A 233 22.46 30.65 17.36
N PHE A 234 23.50 29.80 17.34
CA PHE A 234 24.89 30.26 17.41
C PHE A 234 25.48 30.65 16.04
N PHE A 235 24.90 30.18 14.93
CA PHE A 235 25.37 30.47 13.58
C PHE A 235 24.69 31.66 12.90
N ILE A 236 23.59 32.17 13.44
CA ILE A 236 22.84 33.29 12.84
C ILE A 236 23.18 34.65 13.49
N TRP A 237 23.83 34.68 14.66
CA TRP A 237 24.15 35.93 15.38
C TRP A 237 25.55 36.01 15.99
N GLY A 238 26.49 35.22 15.45
CA GLY A 238 27.82 35.02 16.05
C GLY A 238 29.00 35.15 15.10
N ARG A 239 28.96 36.02 14.08
CA ARG A 239 30.10 36.76 13.48
C ARG A 239 29.67 37.57 12.26
#